data_AF-A0A0D0DKE3-F1
#
_entry.id   AF-A0A0D0DKE3-F1
#
_cell.length_a   1.000
_cell.length_b   1.000
_cell.length_c   1.000
_cell.angle_alpha   90.00
_cell.angle_beta   90.00
_cell.angle_gamma   90.00
#
_symmetry.space_group_name_H-M   'P 1'
#
loop_
_entity.id
_entity.type
_entity.pdbx_description
1 polymer ?
#
loop_
_entity_poly.entity_id
_entity_poly.type
_entity_poly.pdbx_seq_one_letter_code
_entity_poly.pdbx_strand_id
1 'polypeptide(L)'
;DALSLLKHVNTISAHIPGSEASKIFIHNEICSYFSYFGLPHLFFTFNPSVAHSPIFQVMNGDLKVDLSEWFPSLVSAHEHVICLAHDAVAAADFFECSPMLFQIFIGLGLQDLQVNIRWWFVW
;
A
#
# COMPACT_ATOMS: atom_id res chain seq x y z
N ASP A 1 -20.07 -24.33 20.00
CA ASP A 1 -20.89 -23.73 18.92
C ASP A 1 -20.03 -23.23 17.78
N ALA A 2 -20.31 -23.65 16.55
CA ALA A 2 -19.54 -23.25 15.38
C ALA A 2 -19.58 -21.71 15.12
N LEU A 3 -20.66 -21.05 15.55
CA LEU A 3 -20.83 -19.59 15.40
C LEU A 3 -19.90 -18.76 16.28
N SER A 4 -19.55 -19.24 17.48
CA SER A 4 -18.60 -18.51 18.35
C SER A 4 -17.18 -18.61 17.82
N LEU A 5 -16.80 -19.75 17.26
CA LEU A 5 -15.51 -19.95 16.59
C LEU A 5 -15.38 -19.07 15.34
N LEU A 6 -16.41 -19.01 14.49
CA LEU A 6 -16.41 -18.14 13.31
C LEU A 6 -16.25 -16.65 13.67
N LYS A 7 -16.90 -16.19 14.75
CA LYS A 7 -16.69 -14.83 15.26
C LYS A 7 -15.23 -14.61 15.67
N HIS A 8 -14.63 -15.55 16.39
CA HIS A 8 -13.25 -15.43 16.83
C HIS A 8 -12.27 -15.39 15.65
N VAL A 9 -12.47 -16.26 14.65
CA VAL A 9 -11.68 -16.29 13.41
C VAL A 9 -11.83 -14.98 12.65
N ASN A 10 -13.04 -14.44 12.51
CA ASN A 10 -13.26 -13.16 11.82
C ASN A 10 -12.60 -11.99 12.57
N THR A 11 -12.65 -11.97 13.90
CA THR A 11 -11.98 -10.93 14.71
C THR A 11 -10.47 -10.99 14.54
N ILE A 12 -9.88 -12.19 14.56
CA ILE A 12 -8.43 -12.35 14.32
C ILE A 12 -8.08 -11.96 12.89
N SER A 13 -8.89 -12.42 11.92
CA SER A 13 -8.71 -12.13 10.50
C SER A 13 -8.76 -10.63 10.21
N ALA A 14 -9.59 -9.85 10.91
CA ALA A 14 -9.65 -8.39 10.75
C ALA A 14 -8.32 -7.68 11.03
N HIS A 15 -7.43 -8.29 11.81
CA HIS A 15 -6.10 -7.75 12.11
C HIS A 15 -5.01 -8.26 11.16
N ILE A 16 -5.33 -9.20 10.27
CA ILE A 16 -4.41 -9.70 9.24
C ILE A 16 -4.51 -8.75 8.02
N PRO A 17 -3.43 -8.06 7.65
CA PRO A 17 -3.42 -7.20 6.47
C PRO A 17 -3.85 -7.97 5.21
N GLY A 18 -4.69 -7.34 4.37
CA GLY A 18 -5.18 -7.93 3.11
C GLY A 18 -6.28 -8.99 3.25
N SER A 19 -6.72 -9.30 4.47
CA SER A 19 -7.86 -10.21 4.66
C SER A 19 -9.19 -9.54 4.31
N GLU A 20 -10.20 -10.32 3.90
CA GLU A 20 -11.56 -9.81 3.67
C GLU A 20 -12.15 -9.09 4.89
N ALA A 21 -11.88 -9.60 6.09
CA ALA A 21 -12.33 -8.97 7.33
C ALA A 21 -11.63 -7.62 7.58
N SER A 22 -10.34 -7.51 7.23
CA SER A 22 -9.55 -6.27 7.35
C SER A 22 -10.07 -5.20 6.39
N LYS A 23 -10.40 -5.56 5.14
CA LYS A 23 -11.01 -4.65 4.17
C LYS A 23 -12.32 -4.05 4.66
N ILE A 24 -13.22 -4.90 5.18
CA ILE A 24 -14.51 -4.46 5.73
C ILE A 24 -14.28 -3.56 6.94
N PHE A 25 -13.33 -3.91 7.80
CA PHE A 25 -12.97 -3.10 8.97
C PHE A 25 -12.50 -1.69 8.56
N ILE A 26 -11.54 -1.60 7.64
CA ILE A 26 -11.01 -0.34 7.11
C ILE A 26 -12.10 0.51 6.46
N HIS A 27 -12.97 -0.11 5.65
CA HIS A 27 -14.10 0.59 5.05
C HIS A 27 -15.00 1.20 6.12
N ASN A 28 -15.38 0.42 7.14
CA ASN A 28 -16.22 0.92 8.23
C ASN A 28 -15.55 2.04 9.00
N GLU A 29 -14.23 1.98 9.17
CA GLU A 29 -13.46 3.03 9.82
C GLU A 29 -13.48 4.33 9.01
N ILE A 30 -13.25 4.26 7.69
CA ILE A 30 -13.40 5.40 6.76
C ILE A 30 -14.81 6.01 6.84
N CYS A 31 -15.85 5.18 6.79
CA CYS A 31 -17.24 5.63 6.89
C CYS A 31 -17.55 6.26 8.26
N SER A 32 -16.96 5.74 9.34
CA SER A 32 -17.15 6.27 10.69
C SER A 32 -16.63 7.71 10.84
N TYR A 33 -15.61 8.10 10.08
CA TYR A 33 -15.07 9.46 10.10
C TYR A 33 -16.06 10.51 9.62
N PHE A 34 -16.88 10.19 8.62
CA PHE A 34 -17.93 11.10 8.16
C PHE A 34 -18.95 11.38 9.26
N SER A 35 -19.35 10.34 10.00
CA SER A 35 -20.27 10.46 11.13
C SER A 35 -19.65 11.20 12.32
N TYR A 36 -18.37 10.98 12.58
CA TYR A 36 -17.69 11.57 13.75
C TYR A 36 -17.39 13.06 13.57
N PHE A 37 -16.85 13.46 12.42
CA PHE A 37 -16.41 14.84 12.19
C PHE A 37 -17.45 15.73 11.50
N GLY A 38 -18.54 15.16 10.96
CA GLY A 38 -19.64 15.91 10.37
C GLY A 38 -19.32 16.68 9.08
N LEU A 39 -18.11 16.50 8.53
CA LEU A 39 -17.63 17.14 7.30
C LEU A 39 -17.05 16.08 6.34
N PRO A 40 -17.21 16.23 5.02
CA PRO A 40 -16.59 15.33 4.07
C PRO A 40 -15.07 15.46 4.15
N HIS A 41 -14.40 14.35 4.48
CA HIS A 41 -12.95 14.26 4.47
C HIS A 41 -12.46 13.88 3.06
N LEU A 42 -11.34 14.46 2.63
CA LEU A 42 -10.67 14.05 1.40
C LEU A 42 -9.82 12.82 1.71
N PHE A 43 -10.18 11.70 1.09
CA PHE A 43 -9.42 10.46 1.16
C PHE A 43 -8.54 10.34 -0.08
N PHE A 44 -7.25 10.10 0.13
CA PHE A 44 -6.31 9.79 -0.94
C PHE A 44 -5.94 8.31 -0.85
N THR A 45 -6.23 7.57 -1.92
CA THR A 45 -5.83 6.17 -2.04
C THR A 45 -4.59 6.09 -2.91
N PHE A 46 -3.48 5.64 -2.33
CA PHE A 46 -2.24 5.38 -3.05
C PHE A 46 -2.12 3.89 -3.34
N ASN A 47 -2.16 3.52 -4.61
CA ASN A 47 -1.92 2.14 -5.04
C ASN A 47 -0.68 2.08 -5.94
N PRO A 48 0.51 1.84 -5.38
CA PRO A 48 1.74 1.80 -6.16
C PRO A 48 1.76 0.55 -7.06
N SER A 49 2.06 0.74 -8.35
CA SER A 49 2.19 -0.39 -9.26
C SER A 49 3.62 -0.94 -9.26
N VAL A 50 3.79 -2.19 -8.84
CA VAL A 50 5.05 -2.94 -8.99
C VAL A 50 5.45 -3.15 -10.45
N ALA A 51 4.48 -3.20 -11.36
CA ALA A 51 4.71 -3.53 -12.78
C ALA A 51 5.47 -2.43 -13.55
N HIS A 52 5.49 -1.21 -13.03
CA HIS A 52 6.13 -0.06 -13.69
C HIS A 52 7.08 0.71 -12.76
N SER A 53 7.39 0.15 -11.59
CA SER A 53 8.22 0.83 -10.60
C SER A 53 9.70 0.45 -10.77
N PRO A 54 10.61 1.40 -11.11
CA PRO A 54 12.06 1.15 -11.06
C PRO A 54 12.54 0.78 -9.65
N ILE A 55 11.89 1.34 -8.62
CA ILE A 55 12.22 1.07 -7.22
C ILE A 55 12.00 -0.40 -6.90
N PHE A 56 10.91 -0.99 -7.40
CA PHE A 56 10.63 -2.42 -7.20
C PHE A 56 11.70 -3.31 -7.85
N GLN A 57 12.20 -2.96 -9.04
CA GLN A 57 13.27 -3.73 -9.69
C GLN A 57 14.56 -3.74 -8.88
N VAL A 58 14.93 -2.59 -8.30
CA VAL A 58 16.09 -2.48 -7.41
C VAL A 58 15.89 -3.30 -6.14
N MET A 59 14.68 -3.28 -5.56
CA MET A 59 14.33 -4.12 -4.40
C MET A 59 14.37 -5.62 -4.72
N ASN A 60 14.01 -6.00 -5.95
CA ASN A 60 14.13 -7.35 -6.47
C ASN A 60 15.58 -7.73 -6.83
N GLY A 61 16.54 -6.83 -6.63
CA GLY A 61 17.97 -7.08 -6.80
C GLY A 61 18.55 -6.77 -8.18
N ASP A 62 17.83 -6.06 -9.05
CA ASP A 62 18.38 -5.62 -10.34
C ASP A 62 19.29 -4.39 -10.15
N LEU A 63 20.60 -4.59 -10.33
CA LEU A 63 21.63 -3.55 -10.21
C LEU A 63 21.83 -2.74 -11.51
N LYS A 64 21.16 -3.10 -12.60
CA LYS A 64 21.27 -2.37 -13.88
C LYS A 64 20.42 -1.10 -13.90
N VAL A 65 19.47 -0.99 -12.98
CA VAL A 65 18.52 0.12 -12.91
C VAL A 65 19.17 1.27 -12.15
N ASP A 66 19.48 2.36 -12.85
CA ASP A 66 19.99 3.57 -12.23
C ASP A 66 18.82 4.47 -11.78
N LEU A 67 18.60 4.57 -10.47
CA LEU A 67 17.57 5.45 -9.89
C LEU A 67 17.92 6.95 -9.99
N SER A 68 19.13 7.29 -10.42
CA SER A 68 19.55 8.67 -10.67
C SER A 68 19.00 9.21 -12.00
N GLU A 69 18.63 8.33 -12.92
CA GLU A 69 18.03 8.70 -14.19
C GLU A 69 16.56 9.08 -14.02
N TRP A 70 16.11 10.09 -14.78
CA TRP A 70 14.69 10.50 -14.77
C TRP A 70 13.75 9.42 -15.33
N PHE A 71 14.23 8.64 -16.30
CA PHE A 71 13.48 7.56 -16.94
C PHE A 71 14.42 6.38 -17.18
N PRO A 72 14.72 5.59 -16.15
CA PRO A 72 15.61 4.45 -16.29
C PRO A 72 15.03 3.42 -17.25
N SER A 73 15.91 2.74 -17.98
CA SER A 73 15.52 1.62 -18.82
C SER A 73 15.06 0.44 -17.96
N LEU A 74 13.76 0.14 -18.00
CA LEU A 74 13.15 -0.97 -17.28
C LEU A 74 13.18 -2.26 -18.11
N VAL A 75 13.12 -3.41 -17.44
CA VAL A 75 12.89 -4.71 -18.09
C VAL A 75 11.47 -4.77 -18.69
N SER A 76 11.24 -5.73 -19.59
CA SER A 76 9.94 -5.83 -20.25
C SER A 76 8.82 -6.16 -19.25
N ALA A 77 7.58 -5.73 -19.51
CA ALA A 77 6.44 -5.99 -18.61
C ALA A 77 6.25 -7.48 -18.29
N HIS A 78 6.60 -8.38 -19.22
CA HIS A 78 6.57 -9.82 -18.99
C HIS A 78 7.60 -10.27 -17.95
N GLU A 79 8.84 -9.77 -18.05
CA GLU A 79 9.89 -10.07 -17.09
C GLU A 79 9.55 -9.51 -15.70
N HIS A 80 8.90 -8.34 -15.61
CA HIS A 80 8.41 -7.80 -14.33
C HIS A 80 7.44 -8.75 -13.63
N VAL A 81 6.49 -9.33 -14.38
CA VAL A 81 5.51 -10.26 -13.80
C VAL A 81 6.21 -11.53 -13.32
N ILE A 82 7.23 -12.00 -14.04
CA ILE A 82 8.06 -13.13 -13.60
C ILE A 82 8.83 -12.78 -12.33
N CYS A 83 9.47 -11.61 -12.26
CA CYS A 83 10.18 -11.14 -11.07
C CYS A 83 9.23 -11.02 -9.86
N LEU A 84 8.05 -10.43 -10.06
CA LEU A 84 6.99 -10.33 -9.05
C LEU A 84 6.56 -11.70 -8.53
N ALA A 85 6.39 -12.67 -9.43
CA ALA A 85 6.00 -14.03 -9.06
C ALA A 85 7.14 -14.79 -8.36
N HIS A 86 8.39 -14.47 -8.70
CA HIS A 86 9.58 -15.11 -8.13
C HIS A 86 9.87 -14.60 -6.72
N ASP A 87 9.68 -13.31 -6.45
CA ASP A 87 9.90 -12.70 -5.14
C ASP A 87 8.68 -11.87 -4.68
N ALA A 88 7.67 -12.59 -4.19
CA ALA A 88 6.49 -11.97 -3.60
C ALA A 88 6.79 -11.20 -2.31
N VAL A 89 7.92 -11.49 -1.63
CA VAL A 89 8.32 -10.81 -0.40
C VAL A 89 8.83 -9.41 -0.73
N ALA A 90 9.72 -9.28 -1.71
CA ALA A 90 10.18 -7.98 -2.19
C ALA A 90 9.02 -7.09 -2.67
N ALA A 91 7.98 -7.70 -3.25
CA ALA A 91 6.78 -6.97 -3.64
C ALA A 91 5.99 -6.47 -2.43
N ALA A 92 5.79 -7.31 -1.41
CA ALA A 92 5.16 -6.91 -0.16
C ALA A 92 5.95 -5.77 0.53
N ASP A 93 7.28 -5.89 0.60
CA ASP A 93 8.14 -4.86 1.17
C ASP A 93 8.07 -3.54 0.40
N PHE A 94 7.97 -3.60 -0.94
CA PHE A 94 7.74 -2.42 -1.77
C PHE A 94 6.40 -1.76 -1.45
N PHE A 95 5.32 -2.54 -1.32
CA PHE A 95 4.00 -2.01 -0.94
C PHE A 95 4.02 -1.37 0.45
N GLU A 96 4.70 -1.98 1.43
CA GLU A 96 4.86 -1.46 2.79
C GLU A 96 5.76 -0.20 2.85
N CYS A 97 6.77 -0.07 1.99
CA CYS A 97 7.63 1.11 1.91
C CYS A 97 7.05 2.26 1.06
N SER A 98 6.14 1.95 0.14
CA SER A 98 5.47 2.91 -0.73
C SER A 98 4.86 4.13 -0.02
N PRO A 99 4.28 4.01 1.19
CA PRO A 99 3.71 5.14 1.90
C PRO A 99 4.78 6.14 2.36
N MET A 100 5.96 5.64 2.78
CA MET A 100 7.10 6.48 3.13
C MET A 100 7.58 7.28 1.93
N LEU A 101 7.69 6.65 0.75
CA LEU A 101 8.07 7.32 -0.50
C LEU A 101 7.08 8.43 -0.86
N PHE A 102 5.78 8.18 -0.70
CA PHE A 102 4.76 9.19 -0.91
C PHE A 102 4.84 10.34 0.10
N GLN A 103 5.11 10.06 1.37
CA GLN A 103 5.34 11.09 2.39
C GLN A 103 6.55 11.97 2.06
N ILE A 104 7.65 11.40 1.55
CA ILE A 104 8.80 12.19 1.11
C ILE A 104 8.40 13.07 -0.07
N PHE A 105 7.68 12.52 -1.06
CA PHE A 105 7.21 13.28 -2.22
C PHE A 105 6.32 14.47 -1.82
N ILE A 106 5.37 14.25 -0.89
CA ILE A 106 4.46 15.29 -0.40
C ILE A 106 5.15 16.26 0.56
N GLY A 107 5.97 15.76 1.47
CA GLY A 107 6.67 16.54 2.51
C GLY A 107 7.71 17.50 1.95
N LEU A 108 8.28 17.21 0.77
CA LEU A 108 9.10 18.16 0.03
C LEU A 108 8.31 19.34 -0.56
N GLY A 109 6.97 19.24 -0.66
CA GLY A 109 6.09 20.26 -1.25
C GLY A 109 5.12 20.96 -0.29
N LEU A 110 4.87 20.41 0.90
CA LEU A 110 3.85 20.91 1.85
C LEU A 110 4.40 20.93 3.29
N GLN A 111 5.19 21.96 3.62
CA GLN A 111 5.76 22.13 4.97
C GLN A 111 4.72 22.65 5.99
N ASP A 112 3.61 23.25 5.53
CA ASP A 112 2.64 23.94 6.39
C ASP A 112 1.29 23.22 6.58
N LEU A 113 1.07 22.08 5.91
CA LEU A 113 -0.17 21.31 6.08
C LEU A 113 0.05 20.20 7.11
N GLN A 114 -0.62 20.27 8.25
CA GLN A 114 -0.80 19.13 9.16
C GLN A 114 -1.68 18.07 8.46
N VAL A 115 -1.11 17.34 7.49
CA VAL A 115 -1.80 16.21 6.88
C VAL A 115 -1.70 15.04 7.85
N ASN A 116 -2.81 14.73 8.52
CA ASN A 116 -2.92 13.49 9.27
C ASN A 116 -3.12 12.35 8.26
N ILE A 117 -2.00 11.86 7.69
CA ILE A 117 -2.01 10.74 6.74
C ILE A 117 -2.14 9.46 7.56
N ARG A 118 -3.36 8.95 7.66
CA ARG A 118 -3.61 7.58 8.10
C ARG A 118 -3.58 6.65 6.89
N TRP A 119 -2.71 5.65 6.96
CA TRP A 119 -2.55 4.66 5.90
C TRP A 119 -3.64 3.60 6.00
N TRP A 120 -4.39 3.46 4.93
CA TRP A 120 -5.44 2.46 4.78
C TRP A 120 -5.01 1.51 3.67
N PHE A 121 -4.58 0.30 4.05
CA PHE A 121 -4.29 -0.75 3.09
C PHE A 121 -5.61 -1.34 2.58
N VAL A 122 -6.09 -0.83 1.45
CA VAL A 122 -7.25 -1.39 0.77
C VAL A 122 -6.75 -2.39 -0.27
N TRP A 123 -6.60 -3.64 0.14
CA TRP A 123 -6.49 -4.79 -0.77
C TRP A 123 -7.37 -5.90 -0.29
#